data_AF-A0A5N5NUL6-F1
#
_entry.id   AF-A0A5N5NUL6-F1
#
_cell.length_a   1.000
_cell.length_b   1.000
_cell.length_c   1.000
_cell.angle_alpha   90.00
_cell.angle_beta   90.00
_cell.angle_gamma   90.00
#
_symmetry.space_group_name_H-M   'P 1'
#
loop_
_entity.id
_entity.type
_entity.pdbx_description
1 polymer ?
#
loop_
_entity_poly.entity_id
_entity_poly.type
_entity_poly.pdbx_seq_one_letter_code
_entity_poly.pdbx_strand_id
1 'polypeptide(L)'
;MPRLYHSVPLDEEQRPNAELCEKSMWTSRFDGGVREKMQRHWAWLLHAILLSASMTLFTLSLCNKTSHVSDKMVTERYSAYSPAAEAVRYEVQKFNLTPIMKTEYVGYGPDVDAAWDVIANDIGDIMITEEERVKLGFSPKSLKIQHPVTGKWGYRAGVEVFHQLHCLNLIRQAIYKDYYSKEEVGGDIAEADGQEDVNGHVDHCIETLRLNLMCQGDIGVFTFHDFPELVDEGIEGDWPDFETQHMCRNFEAIRKWTNANAVAFTHDV
;
A
#
# COMPACT_ATOMS: atom_id res chain seq x y z
N MET A 1 81.58 -27.76 99.85
CA MET A 1 80.17 -28.17 99.69
C MET A 1 79.38 -26.97 99.21
N PRO A 2 78.97 -26.91 97.93
CA PRO A 2 78.30 -25.75 97.34
C PRO A 2 76.77 -25.87 97.44
N ARG A 3 76.08 -24.75 97.72
CA ARG A 3 74.60 -24.66 97.72
C ARG A 3 74.08 -23.92 96.48
N LEU A 4 73.25 -24.65 95.76
CA LEU A 4 72.12 -24.32 94.89
C LEU A 4 71.86 -22.86 94.46
N TYR A 5 71.79 -22.69 93.14
CA TYR A 5 70.91 -21.75 92.45
C TYR A 5 69.73 -22.52 91.84
N HIS A 6 68.51 -21.97 91.90
CA HIS A 6 67.28 -22.51 91.31
C HIS A 6 66.99 -21.83 89.96
N SER A 7 66.56 -22.60 88.95
CA SER A 7 66.07 -22.09 87.66
C SER A 7 64.54 -22.11 87.60
N VAL A 8 63.95 -21.03 87.09
CA VAL A 8 62.51 -20.87 86.81
C VAL A 8 62.18 -21.50 85.44
N PRO A 9 61.07 -22.27 85.28
CA PRO A 9 60.63 -22.81 84.00
C PRO A 9 59.79 -21.82 83.18
N LEU A 10 59.82 -21.99 81.85
CA LEU A 10 58.91 -21.36 80.89
C LEU A 10 57.60 -22.16 80.82
N ASP A 11 56.54 -21.64 81.41
CA ASP A 11 55.13 -21.90 81.04
C ASP A 11 54.71 -20.72 80.12
N GLU A 12 53.85 -20.78 79.11
CA GLU A 12 52.80 -21.72 78.71
C GLU A 12 52.42 -21.28 77.27
N GLU A 13 52.35 -22.18 76.28
CA GLU A 13 51.70 -21.87 74.99
C GLU A 13 50.54 -22.86 74.77
N GLN A 14 49.33 -22.30 74.77
CA GLN A 14 48.05 -22.97 74.78
C GLN A 14 47.69 -23.45 73.37
N ARG A 15 47.51 -24.77 73.18
CA ARG A 15 47.06 -25.34 71.89
C ARG A 15 45.57 -25.06 71.66
N PRO A 16 45.13 -24.60 70.46
CA PRO A 16 43.71 -24.47 70.15
C PRO A 16 43.07 -25.84 69.85
N ASN A 17 41.82 -26.00 70.28
CA ASN A 17 40.97 -27.17 70.07
C ASN A 17 40.75 -27.51 68.57
N ALA A 18 41.00 -28.77 68.21
CA ALA A 18 40.91 -29.28 66.83
C ALA A 18 39.48 -29.30 66.25
N GLU A 19 38.43 -29.31 67.07
CA GLU A 19 37.03 -29.41 66.58
C GLU A 19 36.50 -28.15 65.88
N LEU A 20 37.00 -26.96 66.24
CA LEU A 20 36.58 -25.69 65.61
C LEU A 20 37.18 -25.51 64.21
N CYS A 21 38.38 -26.07 63.97
CA CYS A 21 39.05 -26.03 62.67
C CYS A 21 38.38 -26.98 61.67
N GLU A 22 37.84 -28.11 62.14
CA GLU A 22 37.15 -29.06 61.27
C GLU A 22 35.83 -28.48 60.75
N LYS A 23 35.00 -27.89 61.63
CA LYS A 23 33.72 -27.29 61.20
C LYS A 23 33.88 -26.12 60.22
N SER A 24 34.92 -25.28 60.35
CA SER A 24 35.18 -24.20 59.39
C SER A 24 35.73 -24.69 58.05
N MET A 25 36.45 -25.81 58.06
CA MET A 25 36.97 -26.46 56.85
C MET A 25 35.87 -27.19 56.07
N TRP A 26 34.89 -27.78 56.77
CA TRP A 26 33.73 -28.42 56.14
C TRP A 26 32.77 -27.40 55.50
N THR A 27 32.51 -26.25 56.15
CA THR A 27 31.68 -25.19 55.54
C THR A 27 32.37 -24.47 54.39
N SER A 28 33.68 -24.18 54.46
CA SER A 28 34.41 -23.54 53.35
C SER A 28 34.60 -24.45 52.13
N ARG A 29 34.75 -25.78 52.31
CA ARG A 29 34.82 -26.74 51.20
C ARG A 29 33.48 -26.93 50.47
N PHE A 30 32.37 -26.95 51.20
CA PHE A 30 31.05 -27.10 50.58
C PHE A 30 30.60 -25.84 49.84
N ASP A 31 30.89 -24.66 50.38
CA ASP A 31 30.51 -23.38 49.78
C ASP A 31 31.40 -23.03 48.56
N GLY A 32 32.70 -23.38 48.60
CA GLY A 32 33.62 -23.23 47.48
C GLY A 32 33.27 -24.10 46.26
N GLY A 33 32.88 -25.36 46.48
CA GLY A 33 32.59 -26.31 45.40
C GLY A 33 31.27 -26.04 44.65
N VAL A 34 30.26 -25.49 45.34
CA VAL A 34 29.00 -25.06 44.72
C VAL A 34 29.21 -23.74 43.97
N ARG A 35 29.95 -22.79 44.55
CA ARG A 35 30.29 -21.50 43.95
C ARG A 35 31.21 -21.62 42.72
N GLU A 36 32.21 -22.50 42.74
CA GLU A 36 33.05 -22.81 41.56
C GLU A 36 32.28 -23.53 40.45
N LYS A 37 31.46 -24.54 40.78
CA LYS A 37 30.62 -25.22 39.79
C LYS A 37 29.61 -24.26 39.17
N MET A 38 29.01 -23.38 39.97
CA MET A 38 28.07 -22.36 39.50
C MET A 38 28.78 -21.31 38.63
N GLN A 39 30.00 -20.87 38.97
CA GLN A 39 30.83 -20.01 38.11
C GLN A 39 31.18 -20.68 36.77
N ARG A 40 31.45 -21.99 36.76
CA ARG A 40 31.86 -22.73 35.55
C ARG A 40 30.74 -22.84 34.51
N HIS A 41 29.47 -22.86 34.94
CA HIS A 41 28.31 -22.97 34.05
C HIS A 41 27.64 -21.64 33.72
N TRP A 42 27.89 -20.58 34.50
CA TRP A 42 27.33 -19.24 34.26
C TRP A 42 27.75 -18.64 32.91
N ALA A 43 29.01 -18.87 32.50
CA ALA A 43 29.47 -18.45 31.18
C ALA A 43 28.68 -19.14 30.07
N TRP A 44 28.44 -20.46 30.16
CA TRP A 44 27.66 -21.21 29.17
C TRP A 44 26.18 -20.81 29.15
N LEU A 45 25.59 -20.54 30.31
CA LEU A 45 24.22 -20.01 30.40
C LEU A 45 24.12 -18.63 29.74
N LEU A 46 25.08 -17.74 30.00
CA LEU A 46 25.14 -16.42 29.37
C LEU A 46 25.33 -16.53 27.85
N HIS A 47 26.21 -17.44 27.38
CA HIS A 47 26.36 -17.70 25.95
C HIS A 47 25.08 -18.28 25.33
N ALA A 48 24.36 -19.16 26.03
CA ALA A 48 23.09 -19.70 25.55
C ALA A 48 21.99 -18.63 25.48
N ILE A 49 21.93 -17.70 26.44
CA ILE A 49 21.01 -16.56 26.43
C ILE A 49 21.36 -15.60 25.29
N LEU A 50 22.65 -15.28 25.11
CA LEU A 50 23.08 -14.40 24.02
C LEU A 50 22.81 -15.04 22.65
N LEU A 51 23.11 -16.33 22.48
CA LEU A 51 22.84 -17.06 21.25
C LEU A 51 21.35 -17.13 20.96
N SER A 52 20.51 -17.39 21.96
CA SER A 52 19.05 -17.42 21.77
C SER A 52 18.51 -16.03 21.40
N ALA A 53 18.98 -14.97 22.06
CA ALA A 53 18.65 -13.59 21.70
C ALA A 53 19.13 -13.21 20.29
N SER A 54 20.34 -13.62 19.89
CA SER A 54 20.84 -13.40 18.53
C SER A 54 20.03 -14.16 17.49
N MET A 55 19.61 -15.39 17.79
CA MET A 55 18.82 -16.22 16.88
C MET A 55 17.37 -15.73 16.77
N THR A 56 16.78 -15.21 17.84
CA THR A 56 15.47 -14.54 17.78
C THR A 56 15.53 -13.24 17.00
N LEU A 57 16.55 -12.40 17.21
CA LEU A 57 16.74 -11.18 16.43
C LEU A 57 16.98 -11.49 14.94
N PHE A 58 17.75 -12.53 14.62
CA PHE A 58 17.98 -12.97 13.26
C PHE A 58 16.71 -13.48 12.59
N THR A 59 15.94 -14.34 13.28
CA THR A 59 14.66 -14.85 12.76
C THR A 59 13.62 -13.73 12.59
N LEU A 60 13.50 -12.81 13.54
CA LEU A 60 12.64 -11.63 13.41
C LEU A 60 13.07 -10.72 12.25
N SER A 61 14.37 -10.53 12.05
CA SER A 61 14.90 -9.76 10.91
C SER A 61 14.57 -10.42 9.57
N LEU A 62 14.71 -11.75 9.48
CA LEU A 62 14.30 -12.51 8.29
C LEU A 62 12.79 -12.41 8.06
N CYS A 63 11.97 -12.67 9.08
CA CYS A 63 10.51 -12.56 8.99
C CYS A 63 10.06 -11.16 8.56
N ASN A 64 10.65 -10.09 9.11
CA ASN A 64 10.31 -8.71 8.76
C ASN A 64 10.78 -8.34 7.33
N LYS A 65 11.89 -8.91 6.85
CA LYS A 65 12.32 -8.74 5.45
C LYS A 65 11.42 -9.47 4.47
N THR A 66 10.88 -10.62 4.86
CA THR A 66 10.00 -11.43 4.00
C THR A 66 8.52 -11.08 4.17
N SER A 67 8.15 -10.33 5.21
CA SER A 67 6.75 -9.94 5.43
C SER A 67 6.33 -8.93 4.38
N HIS A 68 5.51 -9.37 3.44
CA HIS A 68 4.83 -8.49 2.51
C HIS A 68 3.54 -8.00 3.17
N VAL A 69 3.38 -6.69 3.29
CA VAL A 69 2.08 -6.10 3.70
C VAL A 69 1.13 -6.29 2.52
N SER A 70 -0.06 -6.85 2.75
CA SER A 70 -1.01 -7.03 1.64
C SER A 70 -1.50 -5.69 1.09
N ASP A 71 -1.73 -5.61 -0.23
CA ASP A 71 -2.24 -4.41 -0.90
C ASP A 71 -3.59 -3.95 -0.33
N LYS A 72 -4.42 -4.90 0.09
CA LYS A 72 -5.67 -4.61 0.79
C LYS A 72 -5.43 -3.85 2.09
N MET A 73 -4.49 -4.31 2.93
CA MET A 73 -4.16 -3.62 4.19
C MET A 73 -3.60 -2.21 3.97
N VAL A 74 -2.79 -2.01 2.93
CA VAL A 74 -2.28 -0.68 2.56
C VAL A 74 -3.45 0.20 2.12
N THR A 75 -4.32 -0.32 1.25
CA THR A 75 -5.50 0.39 0.74
C THR A 75 -6.44 0.79 1.88
N GLU A 76 -6.78 -0.13 2.78
CA GLU A 76 -7.66 0.14 3.92
C GLU A 76 -7.08 1.14 4.92
N ARG A 77 -5.74 1.30 4.95
CA ARG A 77 -5.07 2.28 5.81
C ARG A 77 -5.08 3.70 5.23
N TYR A 78 -4.93 3.82 3.91
CA TYR A 78 -4.70 5.11 3.25
C TYR A 78 -5.84 5.54 2.33
N SER A 79 -6.98 4.86 2.35
CA SER A 79 -8.14 5.22 1.54
C SER A 79 -9.44 5.14 2.32
N ALA A 80 -10.43 5.90 1.85
CA ALA A 80 -11.80 5.73 2.28
C ALA A 80 -12.25 4.28 2.02
N TYR A 81 -13.23 3.81 2.80
CA TYR A 81 -13.79 2.48 2.61
C TYR A 81 -14.31 2.32 1.18
N SER A 82 -13.97 1.20 0.55
CA SER A 82 -14.50 0.81 -0.76
C SER A 82 -14.70 -0.70 -0.80
N PRO A 83 -15.82 -1.21 -1.34
CA PRO A 83 -15.98 -2.64 -1.57
C PRO A 83 -14.93 -3.19 -2.55
N ALA A 84 -14.40 -2.34 -3.44
CA ALA A 84 -13.36 -2.70 -4.41
C ALA A 84 -11.94 -2.83 -3.80
N ALA A 85 -11.76 -2.58 -2.50
CA ALA A 85 -10.43 -2.59 -1.86
C ALA A 85 -9.69 -3.93 -1.99
N GLU A 86 -10.43 -5.04 -2.11
CA GLU A 86 -9.84 -6.37 -2.33
C GLU A 86 -9.26 -6.58 -3.74
N ALA A 87 -9.71 -5.79 -4.71
CA ALA A 87 -9.24 -5.84 -6.09
C ALA A 87 -7.93 -5.08 -6.28
N VAL A 88 -7.63 -4.13 -5.39
CA VAL A 88 -6.45 -3.28 -5.51
C VAL A 88 -5.19 -4.12 -5.44
N ARG A 89 -4.37 -4.02 -6.49
CA ARG A 89 -2.99 -4.48 -6.52
C ARG A 89 -2.09 -3.30 -6.83
N TYR A 90 -0.99 -3.17 -6.11
CA TYR A 90 -0.03 -2.09 -6.36
C TYR A 90 1.05 -2.57 -7.33
N GLU A 91 1.39 -1.75 -8.31
CA GLU A 91 2.43 -2.04 -9.29
C GLU A 91 3.20 -0.78 -9.67
N VAL A 92 4.49 -0.98 -9.98
CA VAL A 92 5.32 0.10 -10.52
C VAL A 92 5.12 0.15 -12.02
N GLN A 93 4.70 1.31 -12.53
CA GLN A 93 4.60 1.59 -13.96
C GLN A 93 5.62 2.66 -14.32
N LYS A 94 6.31 2.50 -15.45
CA LYS A 94 7.08 3.60 -16.07
C LYS A 94 6.21 4.20 -17.16
N PHE A 95 5.90 5.48 -17.04
CA PHE A 95 5.14 6.16 -18.08
C PHE A 95 6.03 6.36 -19.31
N ASN A 96 5.41 6.27 -20.49
CA ASN A 96 6.04 6.60 -21.76
C ASN A 96 5.25 7.80 -22.31
N LEU A 97 5.75 9.00 -22.01
CA LEU A 97 5.10 10.27 -22.31
C LEU A 97 6.09 11.13 -23.09
N THR A 98 6.22 10.84 -24.37
CA THR A 98 6.99 11.65 -25.31
C THR A 98 6.21 12.92 -25.69
N PRO A 99 6.88 14.02 -26.09
CA PRO A 99 6.21 15.25 -26.53
C PRO A 99 5.14 15.04 -27.61
N ILE A 100 5.34 14.02 -28.46
CA ILE A 100 4.38 13.61 -29.47
C ILE A 100 3.94 12.19 -29.15
N MET A 101 2.63 12.02 -28.90
CA MET A 101 2.03 10.75 -28.52
C MET A 101 1.17 10.17 -29.65
N LYS A 102 1.36 8.90 -29.95
CA LYS A 102 0.50 8.10 -30.85
C LYS A 102 0.11 6.82 -30.12
N THR A 103 -1.02 6.85 -29.43
CA THR A 103 -1.62 5.69 -28.78
C THR A 103 -3.03 5.45 -29.32
N GLU A 104 -3.60 4.30 -29.04
CA GLU A 104 -4.99 3.96 -29.40
C GLU A 104 -6.03 4.91 -28.79
N TYR A 105 -5.68 5.68 -27.76
CA TYR A 105 -6.60 6.61 -27.06
C TYR A 105 -6.54 8.05 -27.59
N VAL A 106 -5.59 8.38 -28.48
CA VAL A 106 -5.37 9.75 -28.98
C VAL A 106 -6.14 9.98 -30.27
N GLY A 107 -6.89 11.08 -30.34
CA GLY A 107 -7.63 11.48 -31.55
C GLY A 107 -9.13 11.20 -31.45
N TYR A 108 -9.73 10.90 -32.60
CA TYR A 108 -11.14 10.58 -32.77
C TYR A 108 -11.33 9.48 -33.82
N GLY A 109 -12.51 8.87 -33.83
CA GLY A 109 -12.90 7.85 -34.80
C GLY A 109 -13.13 6.48 -34.16
N PRO A 110 -13.65 5.52 -34.94
CA PRO A 110 -14.21 4.29 -34.39
C PRO A 110 -13.22 3.45 -33.59
N ASP A 111 -11.97 3.36 -34.03
CA ASP A 111 -10.94 2.59 -33.32
C ASP A 111 -10.56 3.24 -31.98
N VAL A 112 -10.55 4.58 -31.93
CA VAL A 112 -10.28 5.34 -30.70
C VAL A 112 -11.46 5.21 -29.74
N ASP A 113 -12.68 5.32 -30.25
CA ASP A 113 -13.90 5.17 -29.45
C ASP A 113 -13.99 3.76 -28.85
N ALA A 114 -13.70 2.72 -29.63
CA ALA A 114 -13.64 1.35 -29.13
C ALA A 114 -12.59 1.16 -28.02
N ALA A 115 -11.43 1.83 -28.11
CA ALA A 115 -10.43 1.78 -27.04
C ALA A 115 -10.95 2.44 -25.76
N TRP A 116 -11.63 3.59 -25.88
CA TRP A 116 -12.24 4.28 -24.74
C TRP A 116 -13.42 3.52 -24.14
N ASP A 117 -14.24 2.85 -24.95
CA ASP A 117 -15.40 2.09 -24.48
C ASP A 117 -14.97 1.01 -23.49
N VAL A 118 -13.92 0.25 -23.81
CA VAL A 118 -13.39 -0.83 -22.97
C VAL A 118 -12.99 -0.37 -21.56
N ILE A 119 -12.59 0.90 -21.41
CA ILE A 119 -12.08 1.44 -20.15
C ILE A 119 -13.03 2.42 -19.46
N ALA A 120 -14.07 2.93 -20.14
CA ALA A 120 -14.95 3.97 -19.63
C ALA A 120 -16.44 3.64 -19.79
N ASN A 121 -16.89 3.23 -20.97
CA ASN A 121 -18.32 3.11 -21.29
C ASN A 121 -18.87 1.68 -21.10
N ASP A 122 -18.05 0.65 -21.34
CA ASP A 122 -18.39 -0.78 -21.19
C ASP A 122 -18.19 -1.28 -19.76
N ILE A 123 -18.36 -0.42 -18.77
CA ILE A 123 -18.18 -0.75 -17.36
C ILE A 123 -19.51 -0.60 -16.63
N GLY A 124 -20.02 -1.72 -16.12
CA GLY A 124 -21.27 -1.73 -15.39
C GLY A 124 -21.13 -1.20 -13.96
N ASP A 125 -22.23 -0.65 -13.46
CA ASP A 125 -22.38 -0.31 -12.06
C ASP A 125 -22.49 -1.56 -11.19
N ILE A 126 -21.93 -1.46 -9.98
CA ILE A 126 -21.96 -2.50 -8.97
C ILE A 126 -23.19 -2.35 -8.08
N MET A 127 -23.44 -3.39 -7.27
CA MET A 127 -24.41 -3.34 -6.18
C MET A 127 -23.71 -3.34 -4.83
N ILE A 128 -24.13 -2.45 -3.93
CA ILE A 128 -23.70 -2.44 -2.53
C ILE A 128 -24.85 -2.80 -1.59
N THR A 129 -24.51 -3.33 -0.41
CA THR A 129 -25.50 -3.67 0.62
C THR A 129 -25.98 -2.43 1.39
N GLU A 130 -27.00 -2.60 2.24
CA GLU A 130 -27.45 -1.53 3.15
C GLU A 130 -26.34 -1.15 4.15
N GLU A 131 -25.60 -2.13 4.67
CA GLU A 131 -24.49 -1.89 5.59
C GLU A 131 -23.38 -1.07 4.93
N GLU A 132 -23.03 -1.40 3.68
CA GLU A 132 -22.05 -0.67 2.89
C GLU A 132 -22.52 0.76 2.57
N ARG A 133 -23.78 0.92 2.17
CA ARG A 133 -24.40 2.24 1.92
C ARG A 133 -24.31 3.14 3.16
N VAL A 134 -24.64 2.61 4.34
CA VAL A 134 -24.56 3.35 5.61
C VAL A 134 -23.10 3.67 5.94
N LYS A 135 -22.19 2.71 5.77
CA LYS A 135 -20.75 2.90 6.05
C LYS A 135 -20.11 3.95 5.15
N LEU A 136 -20.55 4.05 3.89
CA LEU A 136 -20.13 5.06 2.92
C LEU A 136 -20.80 6.43 3.15
N GLY A 137 -21.79 6.52 4.06
CA GLY A 137 -22.52 7.76 4.33
C GLY A 137 -23.46 8.17 3.19
N PHE A 138 -23.82 7.23 2.30
CA PHE A 138 -24.73 7.52 1.19
C PHE A 138 -26.15 7.79 1.67
N SER A 139 -26.93 8.49 0.85
CA SER A 139 -28.30 8.88 1.16
C SER A 139 -29.23 7.67 1.32
N PRO A 140 -30.22 7.69 2.23
CA PRO A 140 -31.27 6.66 2.26
C PRO A 140 -32.15 6.68 1.00
N LYS A 141 -32.05 7.74 0.18
CA LYS A 141 -32.71 7.86 -1.12
C LYS A 141 -31.89 7.27 -2.28
N SER A 142 -30.74 6.64 -2.01
CA SER A 142 -29.96 5.93 -3.04
C SER A 142 -30.85 4.92 -3.78
N LEU A 143 -30.59 4.76 -5.09
CA LEU A 143 -31.39 3.93 -5.96
C LEU A 143 -31.30 2.45 -5.54
N LYS A 144 -32.42 1.89 -5.10
CA LYS A 144 -32.57 0.46 -4.85
C LYS A 144 -32.76 -0.30 -6.14
N ILE A 145 -32.06 -1.41 -6.27
CA ILE A 145 -32.15 -2.33 -7.40
C ILE A 145 -32.23 -3.77 -6.91
N GLN A 146 -32.73 -4.65 -7.77
CA GLN A 146 -32.71 -6.08 -7.54
C GLN A 146 -31.59 -6.70 -8.37
N HIS A 147 -30.72 -7.47 -7.73
CA HIS A 147 -29.63 -8.14 -8.41
C HIS A 147 -30.17 -9.06 -9.51
N PRO A 148 -29.68 -8.96 -10.77
CA PRO A 148 -30.27 -9.63 -11.92
C PRO A 148 -30.25 -11.16 -11.79
N VAL A 149 -29.17 -11.73 -11.26
CA VAL A 149 -29.02 -13.17 -11.05
C VAL A 149 -29.62 -13.67 -9.74
N THR A 150 -29.30 -13.05 -8.60
CA THR A 150 -29.63 -13.59 -7.27
C THR A 150 -30.99 -13.14 -6.74
N GLY A 151 -31.62 -12.12 -7.34
CA GLY A 151 -32.88 -11.56 -6.86
C GLY A 151 -32.78 -10.80 -5.53
N LYS A 152 -31.58 -10.64 -4.96
CA LYS A 152 -31.36 -9.90 -3.71
C LYS A 152 -31.48 -8.40 -3.95
N TRP A 153 -32.04 -7.68 -2.99
CA TRP A 153 -32.11 -6.23 -3.01
C TRP A 153 -30.80 -5.61 -2.53
N GLY A 154 -30.39 -4.53 -3.18
CA GLY A 154 -29.25 -3.69 -2.81
C GLY A 154 -29.35 -2.31 -3.43
N TYR A 155 -28.24 -1.59 -3.50
CA TYR A 155 -28.17 -0.24 -4.04
C TYR A 155 -27.18 -0.15 -5.19
N ARG A 156 -27.58 0.55 -6.27
CA ARG A 156 -26.71 0.81 -7.42
C ARG A 156 -25.59 1.77 -7.00
N ALA A 157 -24.35 1.47 -7.38
CA ALA A 157 -23.20 2.33 -7.16
C ALA A 157 -22.19 2.18 -8.30
N GLY A 158 -21.53 3.27 -8.69
CA GLY A 158 -20.43 3.25 -9.64
C GLY A 158 -19.08 3.21 -8.93
N VAL A 159 -18.05 2.70 -9.60
CA VAL A 159 -16.66 2.81 -9.15
C VAL A 159 -16.05 4.06 -9.80
N GLU A 160 -15.58 5.01 -8.98
CA GLU A 160 -15.29 6.39 -9.42
C GLU A 160 -14.27 6.52 -10.56
N VAL A 161 -13.30 5.61 -10.69
CA VAL A 161 -12.29 5.67 -11.77
C VAL A 161 -12.92 5.63 -13.17
N PHE A 162 -14.04 4.92 -13.33
CA PHE A 162 -14.72 4.82 -14.62
C PHE A 162 -15.50 6.10 -14.94
N HIS A 163 -16.09 6.75 -13.94
CA HIS A 163 -16.67 8.08 -14.12
C HIS A 163 -15.60 9.13 -14.46
N GLN A 164 -14.41 9.06 -13.84
CA GLN A 164 -13.28 9.93 -14.18
C GLN A 164 -12.81 9.71 -15.63
N LEU A 165 -12.72 8.46 -16.07
CA LEU A 165 -12.36 8.12 -17.46
C LEU A 165 -13.44 8.55 -18.46
N HIS A 166 -14.71 8.38 -18.13
CA HIS A 166 -15.83 8.91 -18.91
C HIS A 166 -15.75 10.44 -19.05
N CYS A 167 -15.53 11.16 -17.94
CA CYS A 167 -15.34 12.61 -17.94
C CYS A 167 -14.16 13.04 -18.84
N LEU A 168 -13.03 12.32 -18.78
CA LEU A 168 -11.88 12.59 -19.63
C LEU A 168 -12.19 12.32 -21.12
N ASN A 169 -12.93 11.25 -21.40
CA ASN A 169 -13.37 10.91 -22.75
C ASN A 169 -14.33 11.98 -23.31
N LEU A 170 -15.25 12.50 -22.49
CA LEU A 170 -16.17 13.55 -22.90
C LEU A 170 -15.41 14.84 -23.28
N ILE A 171 -14.40 15.23 -22.49
CA ILE A 171 -13.54 16.38 -22.81
C ILE A 171 -12.83 16.14 -24.15
N ARG A 172 -12.31 14.94 -24.39
CA ARG A 172 -11.72 14.56 -25.69
C ARG A 172 -12.74 14.71 -26.83
N GLN A 173 -13.95 14.20 -26.67
CA GLN A 173 -15.00 14.29 -27.68
C GLN A 173 -15.42 15.75 -27.95
N ALA A 174 -15.47 16.59 -26.91
CA ALA A 174 -15.75 18.02 -27.04
C ALA A 174 -14.67 18.77 -27.86
N ILE A 175 -13.39 18.36 -27.77
CA ILE A 175 -12.32 18.91 -28.61
C ILE A 175 -12.55 18.56 -30.08
N TYR A 176 -13.05 17.37 -30.38
CA TYR A 176 -13.36 16.90 -31.74
C TYR A 176 -14.85 17.06 -32.09
N LYS A 177 -15.46 18.15 -31.65
CA LYS A 177 -16.91 18.41 -31.79
C LYS A 177 -17.44 18.22 -33.22
N ASP A 178 -16.69 18.63 -34.25
CA ASP A 178 -17.11 18.47 -35.64
C ASP A 178 -17.36 17.01 -36.03
N TYR A 179 -16.70 16.07 -35.36
CA TYR A 179 -16.95 14.64 -35.49
C TYR A 179 -18.11 14.17 -34.62
N TYR A 180 -18.11 14.48 -33.32
CA TYR A 180 -19.07 13.94 -32.35
C TYR A 180 -20.42 14.66 -32.27
N SER A 181 -20.59 15.80 -32.93
CA SER A 181 -21.89 16.48 -33.03
C SER A 181 -22.81 15.91 -34.11
N LYS A 182 -22.33 14.89 -34.84
CA LYS A 182 -23.10 14.20 -35.88
C LYS A 182 -24.05 13.19 -35.25
N GLU A 183 -25.33 13.25 -35.61
CA GLU A 183 -26.35 12.33 -35.09
C GLU A 183 -25.98 10.85 -35.32
N GLU A 184 -25.32 10.52 -36.44
CA GLU A 184 -24.90 9.15 -36.73
C GLU A 184 -23.79 8.61 -35.82
N VAL A 185 -23.07 9.48 -35.10
CA VAL A 185 -22.03 9.08 -34.13
C VAL A 185 -22.64 8.82 -32.75
N GLY A 186 -23.68 9.57 -32.38
CA GLY A 186 -24.36 9.42 -31.09
C GLY A 186 -23.51 9.87 -29.88
N GLY A 187 -23.96 9.52 -28.68
CA GLY A 187 -23.28 9.82 -27.42
C GLY A 187 -23.55 11.23 -26.89
N ASP A 188 -22.95 11.55 -25.74
CA ASP A 188 -23.29 12.73 -24.94
C ASP A 188 -23.18 14.07 -25.70
N ILE A 189 -22.29 14.16 -26.69
CA ILE A 189 -22.11 15.38 -27.49
C ILE A 189 -23.21 15.52 -28.56
N ALA A 190 -23.61 14.42 -29.20
CA ALA A 190 -24.67 14.42 -30.22
C ALA A 190 -26.07 14.52 -29.60
N GLU A 191 -26.24 13.96 -28.39
CA GLU A 191 -27.51 13.90 -27.66
C GLU A 191 -27.80 15.15 -26.81
N ALA A 192 -26.80 16.02 -26.63
CA ALA A 192 -26.96 17.24 -25.86
C ALA A 192 -28.00 18.21 -26.44
N ASP A 193 -28.75 18.89 -25.57
CA ASP A 193 -29.74 19.91 -25.95
C ASP A 193 -29.06 21.27 -26.29
N GLY A 194 -28.14 21.23 -27.24
CA GLY A 194 -27.36 22.37 -27.71
C GLY A 194 -26.05 22.62 -26.95
N GLN A 195 -25.40 23.73 -27.29
CA GLN A 195 -24.03 24.01 -26.82
C GLN A 195 -23.93 24.28 -25.32
N GLU A 196 -24.97 24.83 -24.70
CA GLU A 196 -24.97 25.14 -23.26
C GLU A 196 -24.94 23.86 -22.42
N ASP A 197 -25.67 22.83 -22.85
CA ASP A 197 -25.69 21.51 -22.20
C ASP A 197 -24.32 20.81 -22.32
N VAL A 198 -23.72 20.81 -23.52
CA VAL A 198 -22.34 20.31 -23.73
C VAL A 198 -21.35 21.03 -22.81
N ASN A 199 -21.41 22.37 -22.75
CA ASN A 199 -20.50 23.14 -21.91
C ASN A 199 -20.70 22.83 -20.43
N GLY A 200 -21.95 22.73 -19.96
CA GLY A 200 -22.25 22.39 -18.58
C GLY A 200 -21.73 21.02 -18.19
N HIS A 201 -21.86 20.02 -19.08
CA HIS A 201 -21.32 18.69 -18.85
C HIS A 201 -19.78 18.70 -18.85
N VAL A 202 -19.15 19.38 -19.81
CA VAL A 202 -17.68 19.52 -19.86
C VAL A 202 -17.13 20.24 -18.62
N ASP A 203 -17.77 21.31 -18.17
CA ASP A 203 -17.38 22.04 -16.94
C ASP A 203 -17.48 21.14 -15.70
N HIS A 204 -18.54 20.32 -15.61
CA HIS A 204 -18.67 19.30 -14.58
C HIS A 204 -17.53 18.27 -14.63
N CYS A 205 -17.20 17.78 -15.83
CA CYS A 205 -16.12 16.81 -16.04
C CYS A 205 -14.76 17.39 -15.62
N ILE A 206 -14.47 18.64 -16.00
CA ILE A 206 -13.24 19.34 -15.63
C ILE A 206 -13.14 19.48 -14.10
N GLU A 207 -14.23 19.88 -13.44
CA GLU A 207 -14.23 20.04 -11.98
C GLU A 207 -14.06 18.71 -11.24
N THR A 208 -14.74 17.64 -11.70
CA THR A 208 -14.58 16.29 -11.16
C THR A 208 -13.14 15.81 -11.26
N LEU A 209 -12.50 15.98 -12.43
CA LEU A 209 -11.10 15.60 -12.63
C LEU A 209 -10.15 16.47 -11.78
N ARG A 210 -10.38 17.79 -11.71
CA ARG A 210 -9.57 18.70 -10.89
C ARG A 210 -9.60 18.27 -9.41
N LEU A 211 -10.77 17.98 -8.87
CA LEU A 211 -10.94 17.53 -7.49
C LEU A 211 -10.21 16.20 -7.25
N ASN A 212 -10.33 15.24 -8.18
CA ASN A 212 -9.64 13.95 -8.06
C ASN A 212 -8.11 14.11 -8.11
N LEU A 213 -7.57 14.85 -9.07
CA LEU A 213 -6.13 15.09 -9.22
C LEU A 213 -5.54 15.77 -7.98
N MET A 214 -6.23 16.76 -7.41
CA MET A 214 -5.80 17.41 -6.17
C MET A 214 -5.92 16.50 -4.95
N CYS A 215 -6.91 15.60 -4.92
CA CYS A 215 -7.09 14.64 -3.84
C CYS A 215 -5.98 13.56 -3.84
N GLN A 216 -5.59 13.07 -5.01
CA GLN A 216 -4.50 12.09 -5.14
C GLN A 216 -3.13 12.74 -4.95
N GLY A 217 -2.94 13.97 -5.47
CA GLY A 217 -1.75 14.80 -5.23
C GLY A 217 -0.44 14.08 -5.55
N ASP A 218 -0.22 13.72 -6.82
CA ASP A 218 1.00 13.00 -7.23
C ASP A 218 2.26 13.82 -6.86
N ILE A 219 3.17 13.17 -6.13
CA ILE A 219 4.45 13.73 -5.66
C ILE A 219 5.63 13.29 -6.53
N GLY A 220 5.39 12.59 -7.64
CA GLY A 220 6.39 12.28 -8.64
C GLY A 220 7.07 13.54 -9.15
N VAL A 221 8.36 13.45 -9.43
CA VAL A 221 9.16 14.56 -9.96
C VAL A 221 9.64 14.21 -11.36
N PHE A 222 9.68 15.20 -12.24
CA PHE A 222 10.22 15.08 -13.59
C PHE A 222 11.44 15.99 -13.78
N THR A 223 12.26 15.68 -14.77
CA THR A 223 13.43 16.50 -15.14
C THR A 223 13.17 17.17 -16.49
N PHE A 224 14.14 17.94 -16.98
CA PHE A 224 14.15 18.51 -18.32
C PHE A 224 15.38 18.01 -19.09
N HIS A 225 15.23 17.76 -20.38
CA HIS A 225 16.34 17.47 -21.30
C HIS A 225 15.97 17.81 -22.76
N ASP A 226 16.95 17.82 -23.65
CA ASP A 226 16.76 17.98 -25.09
C ASP A 226 16.29 16.67 -25.73
N PHE A 227 15.46 16.75 -26.76
CA PHE A 227 15.03 15.60 -27.58
C PHE A 227 15.56 15.75 -29.02
N PRO A 228 16.85 15.47 -29.29
CA PRO A 228 17.46 15.68 -30.60
C PRO A 228 16.71 14.98 -31.74
N GLU A 229 16.09 13.83 -31.47
CA GLU A 229 15.31 13.05 -32.43
C GLU A 229 13.98 13.70 -32.84
N LEU A 230 13.48 14.70 -32.09
CA LEU A 230 12.23 15.41 -32.36
C LEU A 230 12.43 16.83 -32.91
N VAL A 231 13.68 17.24 -33.17
CA VAL A 231 14.00 18.59 -33.70
C VAL A 231 13.33 18.82 -35.06
N ASP A 232 13.36 17.82 -35.95
CA ASP A 232 12.70 17.88 -37.25
C ASP A 232 11.16 17.96 -37.14
N GLU A 233 10.59 17.62 -35.97
CA GLU A 233 9.16 17.70 -35.64
C GLU A 233 8.81 19.01 -34.90
N GLY A 234 9.75 19.96 -34.79
CA GLY A 234 9.56 21.28 -34.18
C GLY A 234 9.76 21.32 -32.67
N ILE A 235 10.30 20.25 -32.07
CA ILE A 235 10.63 20.15 -30.65
C ILE A 235 12.12 20.49 -30.47
N GLU A 236 12.41 21.77 -30.20
CA GLU A 236 13.77 22.27 -29.95
C GLU A 236 13.90 22.73 -28.50
N GLY A 237 15.12 22.61 -27.93
CA GLY A 237 15.44 23.04 -26.57
C GLY A 237 15.08 22.02 -25.49
N ASP A 238 15.08 22.48 -24.23
CA ASP A 238 14.79 21.63 -23.07
C ASP A 238 13.28 21.43 -22.91
N TRP A 239 12.83 20.18 -22.91
CA TRP A 239 11.43 19.79 -22.69
C TRP A 239 11.30 18.95 -21.42
N PRO A 240 10.12 18.96 -20.75
CA PRO A 240 9.88 18.14 -19.58
C PRO A 240 9.88 16.65 -19.94
N ASP A 241 10.59 15.86 -19.13
CA ASP A 241 10.67 14.41 -19.21
C ASP A 241 9.70 13.75 -18.24
N PHE A 242 8.54 13.39 -18.76
CA PHE A 242 7.51 12.71 -17.98
C PHE A 242 7.67 11.19 -17.95
N GLU A 243 8.77 10.62 -18.47
CA GLU A 243 9.05 9.18 -18.38
C GLU A 243 9.52 8.74 -16.98
N THR A 244 8.67 8.96 -15.98
CA THR A 244 9.01 8.71 -14.58
C THR A 244 8.35 7.44 -14.06
N GLN A 245 8.83 6.94 -12.92
CA GLN A 245 8.27 5.77 -12.27
C GLN A 245 7.14 6.18 -11.34
N HIS A 246 5.99 5.52 -11.49
CA HIS A 246 4.81 5.72 -10.66
C HIS A 246 4.43 4.42 -9.95
N MET A 247 3.96 4.54 -8.71
CA MET A 247 3.29 3.43 -8.02
C MET A 247 1.78 3.55 -8.29
N CYS A 248 1.26 2.65 -9.11
CA CYS A 248 -0.12 2.66 -9.55
C CYS A 248 -0.94 1.58 -8.84
N ARG A 249 -2.25 1.81 -8.71
CA ARG A 249 -3.19 0.71 -8.56
C ARG A 249 -3.35 0.07 -9.93
N ASN A 250 -3.17 -1.24 -10.03
CA ASN A 250 -3.37 -2.00 -11.25
C ASN A 250 -4.82 -1.80 -11.72
N PHE A 251 -4.98 -1.04 -12.81
CA PHE A 251 -6.28 -0.67 -13.35
C PHE A 251 -7.07 -1.90 -13.82
N GLU A 252 -6.39 -2.86 -14.46
CA GLU A 252 -7.03 -4.05 -15.00
C GLU A 252 -7.62 -4.95 -13.90
N ALA A 253 -6.98 -5.03 -12.73
CA ALA A 253 -7.50 -5.75 -11.57
C ALA A 253 -8.80 -5.13 -11.06
N ILE A 254 -8.85 -3.79 -11.00
CA ILE A 254 -10.05 -3.04 -10.60
C ILE A 254 -11.15 -3.20 -11.65
N ARG A 255 -10.82 -3.09 -12.94
CA ARG A 255 -11.75 -3.26 -14.07
C ARG A 255 -12.37 -4.66 -14.08
N LYS A 256 -11.55 -5.71 -13.99
CA LYS A 256 -12.03 -7.10 -13.92
C LYS A 256 -12.94 -7.34 -12.72
N TRP A 257 -12.58 -6.82 -11.55
CA TRP A 257 -13.43 -6.94 -10.37
C TRP A 257 -14.76 -6.21 -10.55
N THR A 258 -14.75 -5.01 -11.14
CA THR A 258 -15.96 -4.22 -11.37
C THR A 258 -16.90 -4.94 -12.33
N ASN A 259 -16.39 -5.42 -13.47
CA ASN A 259 -17.19 -6.18 -14.43
C ASN A 259 -17.74 -7.49 -13.84
N ALA A 260 -16.97 -8.18 -13.00
CA ALA A 260 -17.45 -9.39 -12.32
C ALA A 260 -18.58 -9.12 -11.31
N ASN A 261 -18.70 -7.89 -10.82
CA ASN A 261 -19.72 -7.45 -9.85
C ASN A 261 -20.78 -6.52 -10.46
N ALA A 262 -20.75 -6.34 -11.79
CA ALA A 262 -21.70 -5.49 -12.50
C ALA A 262 -23.13 -6.04 -12.40
N VAL A 263 -24.09 -5.16 -12.14
CA VAL A 263 -25.52 -5.47 -12.01
C VAL A 263 -26.41 -4.60 -12.90
N ALA A 264 -25.86 -3.53 -13.45
CA ALA A 264 -26.51 -2.65 -14.41
C ALA A 264 -25.43 -2.05 -15.32
N PHE A 265 -25.71 -1.92 -16.61
CA PHE A 265 -24.84 -1.18 -17.53
C PHE A 265 -25.48 0.19 -17.78
N THR A 266 -24.67 1.26 -17.76
CA THR A 266 -25.13 2.63 -18.02
C THR A 266 -25.45 2.86 -19.49
N HIS A 267 -24.91 2.03 -20.39
CA HIS A 267 -25.17 2.07 -21.82
C HIS A 267 -25.58 0.67 -22.28
N ASP A 268 -26.88 0.47 -22.52
CA ASP A 268 -27.31 -0.56 -23.47
C ASP A 268 -27.00 0.04 -24.87
N VAL A 269 -25.78 -0.17 -25.36
CA VAL A 269 -25.40 0.12 -26.76
C VAL A 269 -26.08 -0.85 -27.72
#